data_AF-A0A7S1EVU7-F1
#
_entry.id   AF-A0A7S1EVU7-F1
#
_cell.length_a   1.000
_cell.length_b   1.000
_cell.length_c   1.000
_cell.angle_alpha   90.00
_cell.angle_beta   90.00
_cell.angle_gamma   90.00
#
_symmetry.space_group_name_H-M   'P 1'
#
loop_
_entity.id
_entity.type
_entity.pdbx_description
1 polymer ?
#
loop_
_entity_poly.entity_id
_entity_poly.type
_entity_poly.pdbx_seq_one_letter_code
_entity_poly.pdbx_strand_id
1 'polypeptide(L)'
;LAAAVAPFWPSDIHVPSTDFGSIVHSMDHQLQALIGLNSLRQLPRLFDSFLGYPSSHFLDEVMKGRCAVVVNCDDTVERIVRVAALRILHHDGSVLTQLGHFKGASFTAACVLPGTKLERGETHQDGVARVLATRLNP
;
A
#
# COMPACT_ATOMS: atom_id res chain seq x y z
N LEU A 1 -44.48 28.37 -0.52
CA LEU A 1 -43.08 28.16 -0.96
C LEU A 1 -42.70 26.72 -0.64
N ALA A 2 -42.82 25.82 -1.61
CA ALA A 2 -42.36 24.45 -1.47
C ALA A 2 -40.83 24.45 -1.56
N ALA A 3 -40.15 24.03 -0.49
CA ALA A 3 -38.70 23.86 -0.51
C ALA A 3 -38.34 22.76 -1.51
N ALA A 4 -37.40 23.03 -2.41
CA ALA A 4 -36.86 22.03 -3.31
C ALA A 4 -36.17 20.95 -2.46
N VAL A 5 -36.72 19.74 -2.46
CA VAL A 5 -36.05 18.56 -1.90
C VAL A 5 -34.85 18.28 -2.80
N ALA A 6 -33.64 18.35 -2.24
CA ALA A 6 -32.44 17.98 -2.98
C ALA A 6 -32.59 16.55 -3.50
N PRO A 7 -32.32 16.29 -4.80
CA PRO A 7 -32.46 14.95 -5.35
C PRO A 7 -31.59 13.96 -4.57
N PHE A 8 -32.14 12.78 -4.29
CA PHE A 8 -31.43 11.67 -3.67
C PHE A 8 -30.37 11.18 -4.66
N TRP A 9 -29.15 11.69 -4.51
CA TRP A 9 -28.01 11.21 -5.30
C TRP A 9 -27.60 9.84 -4.76
N PRO A 10 -27.48 8.82 -5.63
CA PRO A 10 -26.98 7.52 -5.22
C PRO A 10 -25.58 7.64 -4.62
N SER A 11 -25.42 7.19 -3.38
CA SER A 11 -24.13 7.13 -2.66
C SER A 11 -23.32 5.86 -2.98
N ASP A 12 -23.87 4.98 -3.80
CA ASP A 12 -23.34 3.65 -4.15
C ASP A 12 -22.56 3.64 -5.49
N ILE A 13 -22.31 4.81 -6.08
CA ILE A 13 -21.45 4.91 -7.27
C ILE A 13 -19.99 4.75 -6.85
N HIS A 14 -19.41 3.58 -7.14
CA HIS A 14 -17.98 3.38 -7.08
C HIS A 14 -17.33 3.96 -8.34
N VAL A 15 -16.50 4.99 -8.18
CA VAL A 15 -15.66 5.51 -9.27
C VAL A 15 -14.26 4.93 -9.12
N PRO A 16 -13.70 4.27 -10.15
CA PRO A 16 -12.34 3.78 -10.09
C PRO A 16 -11.34 4.90 -9.78
N SER A 17 -10.34 4.59 -8.95
CA SER A 17 -9.25 5.51 -8.58
C SER A 17 -9.66 6.78 -7.82
N THR A 18 -10.84 6.81 -7.21
CA THR A 18 -11.28 7.92 -6.34
C THR A 18 -11.28 7.58 -4.86
N ASP A 19 -10.73 6.43 -4.47
CA ASP A 19 -10.46 6.18 -3.05
C ASP A 19 -9.37 7.14 -2.55
N PHE A 20 -9.41 7.44 -1.25
CA PHE A 20 -8.50 8.41 -0.63
C PHE A 20 -7.03 8.08 -0.91
N GLY A 21 -6.70 6.78 -0.94
CA GLY A 21 -5.36 6.31 -1.23
C GLY A 21 -4.92 6.58 -2.65
N SER A 22 -5.77 6.27 -3.63
CA SER A 22 -5.51 6.58 -5.04
C SER A 22 -5.33 8.08 -5.29
N ILE A 23 -6.15 8.91 -4.64
CA ILE A 23 -6.03 10.37 -4.76
C ILE A 23 -4.68 10.84 -4.22
N VAL A 24 -4.33 10.46 -2.99
CA VAL A 24 -3.04 10.83 -2.38
C VAL A 24 -1.89 10.31 -3.24
N HIS A 25 -2.00 9.08 -3.75
CA HIS A 25 -0.98 8.48 -4.62
C HIS A 25 -0.78 9.22 -5.94
N SER A 26 -1.81 9.92 -6.44
CA SER A 26 -1.74 10.74 -7.65
C SER A 26 -1.12 12.13 -7.42
N MET A 27 -1.02 12.59 -6.17
CA MET A 27 -0.43 13.89 -5.83
C MET A 27 1.08 13.88 -6.05
N ASP A 28 1.69 15.06 -6.15
CA ASP A 28 3.14 15.16 -6.10
C ASP A 28 3.68 14.71 -4.73
N HIS A 29 4.95 14.31 -4.71
CA HIS A 29 5.58 13.73 -3.53
C HIS A 29 5.63 14.71 -2.34
N GLN A 30 5.71 16.03 -2.58
CA GLN A 30 5.76 16.99 -1.47
C GLN A 30 4.43 17.03 -0.73
N LEU A 31 3.31 17.01 -1.46
CA LEU A 31 1.97 16.90 -0.86
C LEU A 31 1.76 15.56 -0.16
N GLN A 32 2.18 14.45 -0.77
CA GLN A 32 2.11 13.13 -0.13
C GLN A 32 2.88 13.10 1.19
N ALA A 33 4.10 13.65 1.19
CA ALA A 33 4.94 13.72 2.38
C ALA A 33 4.31 14.61 3.46
N LEU A 34 3.73 15.76 3.08
CA LEU A 34 3.04 16.64 4.01
C LEU A 34 1.85 15.95 4.68
N ILE A 35 1.01 15.28 3.90
CA ILE A 35 -0.13 14.50 4.40
C ILE A 35 0.36 13.39 5.33
N GLY A 36 1.40 12.66 4.93
CA GLY A 36 2.03 11.60 5.74
C GLY A 36 2.57 12.12 7.07
N LEU A 37 3.31 13.21 7.06
CA LEU A 37 3.86 13.85 8.26
C LEU A 37 2.75 14.33 9.21
N ASN A 38 1.69 14.92 8.67
CA ASN A 38 0.56 15.36 9.49
C ASN A 38 -0.19 14.16 10.10
N SER A 39 -0.36 13.09 9.33
CA SER A 39 -1.02 11.85 9.77
C SER A 39 -0.21 11.15 10.86
N LEU A 40 1.12 11.09 10.73
CA LEU A 40 2.01 10.49 11.72
C LEU A 40 1.99 11.23 13.08
N ARG A 41 1.66 12.52 13.11
CA ARG A 41 1.50 13.28 14.38
C ARG A 41 0.30 12.81 15.20
N GLN A 42 -0.68 12.18 14.56
CA GLN A 42 -1.88 11.68 15.21
C GLN A 42 -1.70 10.26 15.75
N LEU A 43 -0.58 9.59 15.44
CA LEU A 43 -0.30 8.26 15.97
C LEU A 43 -0.10 8.32 17.49
N PRO A 44 -0.81 7.48 18.26
CA PRO A 44 -0.53 7.30 19.67
C PRO A 44 0.92 6.86 19.87
N ARG A 45 1.61 7.36 20.90
CA ARG A 45 2.98 6.90 21.23
C ARG A 45 3.07 5.40 21.50
N LEU A 46 1.95 4.76 21.84
CA LEU A 46 1.84 3.30 22.05
C LEU A 46 1.75 2.50 20.74
N PHE A 47 1.49 3.15 19.61
CA PHE A 47 1.36 2.51 18.29
C PHE A 47 2.70 1.91 17.80
N ASP A 48 3.82 2.49 18.24
CA ASP A 48 5.18 1.96 18.03
C ASP A 48 5.36 0.52 18.56
N SER A 49 4.66 0.18 19.65
CA SER A 49 4.72 -1.17 20.25
C SER A 49 3.80 -2.19 19.58
N PHE A 50 2.70 -1.75 18.97
CA PHE A 50 1.68 -2.66 18.40
C PHE A 50 2.01 -3.11 16.98
N LEU A 51 2.70 -2.26 16.20
CA LEU A 51 3.13 -2.59 14.84
C LEU A 51 4.53 -3.23 14.77
N GLY A 52 5.29 -3.23 15.87
CA GLY A 52 6.66 -3.78 15.90
C GLY A 52 7.67 -3.00 15.06
N TYR A 53 7.35 -1.75 14.69
CA TYR A 53 8.25 -0.85 13.96
C TYR A 53 8.22 0.55 14.60
N PRO A 54 9.37 1.17 14.85
CA PRO A 54 9.41 2.55 15.33
C PRO A 54 8.85 3.50 14.27
N SER A 55 8.09 4.51 14.71
CA SER A 55 7.54 5.61 13.89
C SER A 55 8.56 6.27 12.94
N SER A 56 9.85 6.24 13.29
CA SER A 56 10.95 6.70 12.43
C SER A 56 11.11 5.91 11.13
N HIS A 57 10.72 4.64 11.10
CA HIS A 57 10.74 3.81 9.89
C HIS A 57 9.68 4.26 8.88
N PHE A 58 8.48 4.59 9.36
CA PHE A 58 7.41 5.11 8.51
C PHE A 58 7.76 6.51 7.99
N LEU A 59 8.37 7.34 8.82
CA LEU A 59 8.90 8.63 8.39
C LEU A 59 9.87 8.47 7.22
N ASP A 60 10.85 7.56 7.32
CA ASP A 60 11.80 7.29 6.25
C ASP A 60 11.13 6.75 4.98
N GLU A 61 10.15 5.85 5.10
CA GLU A 61 9.39 5.34 3.96
C GLU A 61 8.57 6.43 3.26
N VAL A 62 7.88 7.31 4.02
CA VAL A 62 7.11 8.44 3.47
C VAL A 62 8.04 9.42 2.76
N MET A 63 9.15 9.79 3.40
CA MET A 63 10.13 10.71 2.81
C MET A 63 10.78 10.14 1.55
N LYS A 64 10.97 8.81 1.47
CA LYS A 64 11.44 8.13 0.25
C LYS A 64 10.34 7.90 -0.79
N GLY A 65 9.07 8.13 -0.45
CA GLY A 65 7.92 7.90 -1.34
C GLY A 65 7.61 6.41 -1.56
N ARG A 66 7.97 5.56 -0.60
CA ARG A 66 7.71 4.11 -0.62
C ARG A 66 6.33 3.75 -0.06
N CYS A 67 5.76 4.66 0.74
CA CYS A 67 4.40 4.56 1.23
C CYS A 67 3.79 5.96 1.40
N ALA A 68 2.47 6.01 1.41
CA ALA A 68 1.71 7.15 1.91
C ALA A 68 1.11 6.76 3.27
N VAL A 69 1.02 7.72 4.19
CA VAL A 69 0.33 7.55 5.46
C VAL A 69 -0.79 8.57 5.48
N VAL A 70 -2.01 8.14 5.77
CA VAL A 70 -3.21 8.98 5.71
C VAL A 70 -4.07 8.74 6.93
N VAL A 71 -4.90 9.71 7.28
CA VAL A 71 -6.01 9.53 8.23
C VAL A 71 -7.27 9.31 7.42
N ASN A 72 -7.97 8.21 7.64
CA ASN A 72 -9.21 7.88 6.94
C ASN A 72 -10.43 8.60 7.56
N CYS A 73 -11.63 8.33 7.05
CA CYS A 73 -12.85 8.97 7.52
C CYS A 73 -13.25 8.59 8.96
N ASP A 74 -12.69 7.50 9.49
CA ASP A 74 -12.94 7.01 10.84
C ASP A 74 -11.88 7.49 11.85
N ASP A 75 -11.08 8.49 11.47
CA ASP A 75 -9.98 9.05 12.27
C ASP A 75 -8.87 8.03 12.58
N THR A 76 -8.75 6.98 11.75
CA THR A 76 -7.71 5.98 11.90
C THR A 76 -6.57 6.20 10.90
N VAL A 77 -5.34 5.96 11.37
CA VAL A 77 -4.15 6.11 10.54
C VAL A 77 -3.93 4.84 9.71
N GLU A 78 -3.92 5.01 8.39
CA GLU A 78 -3.68 3.94 7.44
C GLU A 78 -2.35 4.15 6.72
N ARG A 79 -1.64 3.05 6.49
CA ARG A 79 -0.46 3.02 5.62
C ARG A 79 -0.83 2.41 4.28
N ILE A 80 -0.58 3.17 3.23
CA ILE A 80 -0.89 2.79 1.86
C ILE A 80 0.42 2.53 1.14
N VAL A 81 0.50 1.35 0.52
CA VAL A 81 1.64 0.93 -0.30
C VAL A 81 1.15 0.42 -1.62
N ARG A 82 1.92 0.68 -2.68
CA ARG A 82 1.70 0.01 -3.96
C ARG A 82 2.43 -1.32 -3.99
N VAL A 83 1.79 -2.33 -4.55
CA VAL A 83 2.35 -3.68 -4.64
C VAL A 83 2.17 -4.19 -6.07
N ALA A 84 3.21 -4.82 -6.62
CA ALA A 84 3.11 -5.68 -7.78
C ALA A 84 3.16 -7.14 -7.31
N ALA A 85 2.14 -7.92 -7.66
CA ALA A 85 2.08 -9.34 -7.39
C ALA A 85 1.92 -10.12 -8.71
N LEU A 86 2.62 -11.25 -8.81
CA LEU A 86 2.63 -12.10 -9.98
C LEU A 86 1.75 -13.33 -9.76
N ARG A 87 0.75 -13.49 -10.62
CA ARG A 87 -0.02 -14.73 -10.71
C ARG A 87 0.47 -15.52 -11.92
N ILE A 88 1.45 -16.38 -11.69
CA ILE A 88 2.01 -17.24 -12.74
C ILE A 88 1.24 -18.56 -12.72
N LEU A 89 0.64 -18.89 -13.86
CA LEU A 89 -0.16 -20.09 -14.06
C LEU A 89 0.63 -21.11 -14.87
N HIS A 90 0.57 -22.35 -14.43
CA HIS A 90 0.98 -23.50 -15.21
C HIS A 90 -0.20 -23.98 -16.09
N HIS A 91 0.10 -24.75 -17.14
CA HIS A 91 -0.90 -25.18 -18.11
C HIS A 91 -1.99 -26.11 -17.53
N ASP A 92 -1.69 -26.77 -16.40
CA ASP A 92 -2.62 -27.61 -15.65
C ASP A 92 -3.51 -26.82 -14.68
N GLY A 93 -3.37 -25.48 -14.63
CA GLY A 93 -4.12 -24.61 -13.72
C GLY A 93 -3.45 -24.36 -12.36
N SER A 94 -2.29 -24.97 -12.09
CA SER A 94 -1.52 -24.70 -10.87
C SER A 94 -0.98 -23.26 -10.84
N VAL A 95 -0.86 -22.68 -9.65
CA VAL A 95 -0.35 -21.31 -9.44
C VAL A 95 0.99 -21.37 -8.71
N LEU A 96 1.98 -20.62 -9.21
CA LEU A 96 3.22 -20.41 -8.45
C LEU A 96 2.94 -19.53 -7.23
N THR A 97 3.23 -20.04 -6.04
CA THR A 97 3.06 -19.34 -4.76
C THR A 97 4.35 -19.40 -3.94
N GLN A 98 4.60 -18.35 -3.16
CA GLN A 98 5.68 -18.31 -2.18
C GLN A 98 5.19 -18.95 -0.87
N LEU A 99 5.85 -20.03 -0.44
CA LEU A 99 5.53 -20.81 0.79
C LEU A 99 6.11 -20.21 2.08
N GLY A 100 6.98 -19.22 1.95
CA GLY A 100 7.59 -18.55 3.09
C GLY A 100 8.82 -17.78 2.67
N HIS A 101 9.55 -17.28 3.65
CA HIS A 101 10.84 -16.65 3.42
C HIS A 101 11.80 -16.97 4.56
N PHE A 102 13.09 -16.98 4.23
CA PHE A 102 14.15 -17.06 5.20
C PHE A 102 14.59 -15.65 5.61
N LYS A 103 14.85 -15.47 6.90
CA LYS A 103 15.54 -14.31 7.46
C LYS A 103 16.69 -14.83 8.31
N GLY A 104 17.87 -14.95 7.68
CA GLY A 104 19.00 -15.68 8.26
C GLY A 104 18.64 -17.17 8.40
N ALA A 105 18.77 -17.72 9.61
CA ALA A 105 18.43 -19.11 9.89
C ALA A 105 16.94 -19.36 10.18
N SER A 106 16.12 -18.29 10.31
CA SER A 106 14.70 -18.42 10.64
C SER A 106 13.87 -18.52 9.36
N PHE A 107 12.99 -19.53 9.29
CA PHE A 107 11.96 -19.65 8.27
C PHE A 107 10.62 -19.14 8.79
N THR A 108 9.98 -18.25 8.02
CA THR A 108 8.61 -17.80 8.29
C THR A 108 7.70 -18.30 7.19
N ALA A 109 6.74 -19.16 7.55
CA ALA A 109 5.73 -19.66 6.63
C ALA A 109 4.80 -18.54 6.18
N ALA A 110 4.47 -18.52 4.89
CA ALA A 110 3.48 -17.63 4.28
C ALA A 110 2.94 -18.33 3.04
N CYS A 111 1.69 -18.11 2.65
CA CYS A 111 1.20 -18.62 1.36
C CYS A 111 0.67 -17.43 0.57
N VAL A 112 1.56 -16.83 -0.23
CA VAL A 112 1.28 -15.58 -0.94
C VAL A 112 1.82 -15.61 -2.36
N LEU A 113 1.21 -14.85 -3.27
CA LEU A 113 1.77 -14.67 -4.61
C LEU A 113 3.16 -14.02 -4.54
N PRO A 114 4.11 -14.41 -5.42
CA PRO A 114 5.37 -13.71 -5.56
C PRO A 114 5.11 -12.24 -5.87
N GLY A 115 5.73 -11.34 -5.13
CA GLY A 115 5.47 -9.92 -5.30
C GLY A 115 6.45 -9.02 -4.58
N THR A 116 6.31 -7.73 -4.82
CA THR A 116 7.12 -6.70 -4.21
C THR A 116 6.33 -5.40 -4.03
N LYS A 117 6.74 -4.60 -3.05
CA LYS A 117 6.28 -3.21 -2.96
C LYS A 117 6.93 -2.43 -4.09
N LEU A 118 6.16 -1.54 -4.71
CA LEU A 118 6.68 -0.66 -5.74
C LEU A 118 7.43 0.50 -5.09
N GLU A 119 8.59 0.81 -5.64
CA GLU A 119 9.40 1.96 -5.27
C GLU A 119 8.83 3.25 -5.88
N ARG A 120 9.38 4.39 -5.44
CA ARG A 120 8.98 5.69 -5.98
C ARG A 120 9.35 5.79 -7.47
N GLY A 121 8.39 6.23 -8.28
CA GLY A 121 8.57 6.36 -9.74
C GLY A 121 8.56 5.04 -10.50
N GLU A 122 8.52 3.90 -9.80
CA GLU A 122 8.47 2.58 -10.42
C GLU A 122 7.08 2.33 -11.03
N THR A 123 7.06 1.82 -12.25
CA THR A 123 5.83 1.31 -12.89
C THR A 123 5.53 -0.11 -12.42
N HIS A 124 4.33 -0.62 -12.70
CA HIS A 124 4.02 -2.03 -12.44
C HIS A 124 4.96 -2.97 -13.21
N GLN A 125 5.35 -2.62 -14.44
CA GLN A 125 6.23 -3.44 -15.26
C GLN A 125 7.65 -3.51 -14.67
N ASP A 126 8.18 -2.40 -14.18
CA ASP A 126 9.48 -2.35 -13.51
C ASP A 126 9.48 -3.25 -12.25
N GLY A 127 8.41 -3.17 -11.45
CA GLY A 127 8.24 -4.02 -10.27
C GLY A 127 8.17 -5.51 -10.62
N VAL A 128 7.45 -5.86 -11.69
CA VAL A 128 7.40 -7.23 -12.22
C VAL A 128 8.78 -7.72 -12.64
N ALA A 129 9.50 -6.93 -13.45
CA ALA A 129 10.85 -7.27 -13.91
C ALA A 129 11.80 -7.48 -12.73
N ARG A 130 11.71 -6.64 -11.71
CA ARG A 130 12.50 -6.75 -10.48
C ARG A 130 12.17 -8.00 -9.68
N VAL A 131 10.90 -8.38 -9.55
CA VAL A 131 10.51 -9.64 -8.87
C VAL A 131 11.11 -10.84 -9.60
N LEU A 132 10.99 -10.87 -10.93
CA LEU A 132 11.57 -11.94 -11.74
C LEU A 132 13.10 -12.04 -11.54
N ALA A 133 13.81 -10.92 -11.61
CA ALA A 133 15.27 -10.88 -11.52
C ALA A 133 15.84 -11.14 -10.12
N THR A 134 15.08 -10.87 -9.06
CA THR A 134 15.60 -10.92 -7.67
C THR A 134 15.03 -12.06 -6.83
N ARG A 135 13.83 -12.56 -7.14
CA ARG A 135 13.13 -13.56 -6.33
C ARG A 135 12.86 -14.87 -7.05
N LEU A 136 12.81 -14.83 -8.39
CA LEU A 136 12.50 -15.98 -9.24
C LEU A 136 13.63 -16.30 -10.22
N ASN A 137 14.79 -15.67 -10.04
CA ASN A 137 16.00 -15.97 -10.81
C ASN A 137 16.53 -17.37 -10.38
N PRO A 138 16.93 -18.26 -11.31
CA PRO A 138 17.52 -19.56 -10.99
C PRO A 138 18.73 -19.52 -10.06
#